data_AF-D4QGB8-F1
#
_entry.id   AF-D4QGB8-F1
#
_cell.length_a   1.000
_cell.length_b   1.000
_cell.length_c   1.000
_cell.angle_alpha   90.00
_cell.angle_beta   90.00
_cell.angle_gamma   90.00
#
_symmetry.space_group_name_H-M   'P 1'
#
loop_
_entity.id
_entity.type
_entity.pdbx_description
1 polymer ?
#
loop_
_entity_poly.entity_id
_entity_poly.type
_entity_poly.pdbx_seq_one_letter_code
_entity_poly.pdbx_strand_id
1 'polypeptide(L)'
;MNKSATAYRPKENRPLKEGEAYGVWSFIALSLSNDRDHCADLFIEDAGLWTKNDNPEDLKKFLEDHRKAVTWSVVECGRDSHVVFERTYIGFAYVIMKPGEIGNALTCAPYVTLARDAVPSEGFPSLNRISLSQWLDDMNFDSLVN
;
A
#
# COMPACT_ATOMS: atom_id res chain seq x y z
N MET A 1 0.20 9.84 -6.53
CA MET A 1 0.73 8.86 -7.50
C MET A 1 0.06 7.52 -7.19
N ASN A 2 -0.17 6.69 -8.19
CA ASN A 2 -0.77 5.37 -7.99
C ASN A 2 -0.19 4.36 -8.99
N LYS A 3 -0.19 3.08 -8.64
CA LYS A 3 0.17 1.97 -9.52
C LYS A 3 -0.85 0.84 -9.38
N SER A 4 -1.11 0.11 -10.46
CA SER A 4 -2.02 -1.03 -10.41
C SER A 4 -1.60 -2.17 -11.33
N ALA A 5 -2.12 -3.35 -11.06
CA ALA A 5 -2.04 -4.52 -11.93
C ALA A 5 -3.44 -5.11 -12.12
N THR A 6 -3.78 -5.45 -13.36
CA THR A 6 -5.07 -6.04 -13.73
C THR A 6 -4.84 -7.31 -14.51
N ALA A 7 -5.58 -8.37 -14.19
CA ALA A 7 -5.52 -9.62 -14.94
C ALA A 7 -6.86 -10.37 -14.89
N TYR A 8 -7.11 -11.15 -15.95
CA TYR A 8 -8.20 -12.10 -16.02
C TYR A 8 -7.74 -13.48 -15.56
N ARG A 9 -8.55 -14.18 -14.75
CA ARG A 9 -8.40 -15.60 -14.48
C ARG A 9 -9.32 -16.39 -15.41
N PRO A 10 -8.80 -17.27 -16.29
CA PRO A 10 -9.64 -18.04 -17.21
C PRO A 10 -10.64 -18.91 -16.46
N LYS A 11 -11.82 -19.07 -17.07
CA LYS A 11 -12.88 -19.94 -16.56
C LYS A 11 -12.49 -21.41 -16.69
N GLU A 12 -11.83 -21.77 -17.78
CA GLU A 12 -11.38 -23.12 -18.05
C GLU A 12 -10.10 -23.45 -17.27
N ASN A 13 -9.99 -24.68 -16.78
CA ASN A 13 -8.76 -25.19 -16.19
C ASN A 13 -7.77 -25.54 -17.31
N ARG A 14 -7.03 -24.53 -17.78
CA ARG A 14 -6.01 -24.62 -18.83
C ARG A 14 -4.77 -23.81 -18.45
N PRO A 15 -3.62 -24.02 -19.12
CA PRO A 15 -2.47 -23.13 -18.96
C PRO A 15 -2.84 -21.66 -19.18
N LEU A 16 -2.27 -20.80 -18.33
CA LEU A 16 -2.40 -19.34 -18.44
C LEU A 16 -1.75 -18.86 -19.73
N LYS A 17 -2.42 -17.92 -20.42
CA LYS A 17 -1.84 -17.14 -21.51
C LYS A 17 -1.15 -15.90 -20.95
N GLU A 18 -0.40 -15.21 -21.81
CA GLU A 18 0.19 -13.92 -21.45
C GLU A 18 -0.89 -12.93 -20.96
N GLY A 19 -0.61 -12.26 -19.84
CA GLY A 19 -1.53 -11.34 -19.18
C GLY A 19 -2.63 -11.99 -18.31
N GLU A 20 -2.74 -13.33 -18.29
CA GLU A 20 -3.64 -14.05 -17.40
C GLU A 20 -2.94 -14.42 -16.09
N ALA A 21 -3.70 -14.49 -15.00
CA ALA A 21 -3.15 -14.78 -13.68
C ALA A 21 -4.17 -15.50 -12.79
N TYR A 22 -3.68 -16.14 -11.73
CA TYR A 22 -4.54 -16.64 -10.64
C TYR A 22 -4.84 -15.54 -9.62
N GLY A 23 -3.90 -14.62 -9.40
CA GLY A 23 -4.05 -13.52 -8.46
C GLY A 23 -3.40 -12.21 -8.94
N VAL A 24 -3.76 -11.12 -8.27
CA VAL A 24 -3.15 -9.79 -8.42
C VAL A 24 -2.75 -9.26 -7.05
N TRP A 25 -1.70 -8.44 -7.00
CA TRP A 25 -1.19 -7.88 -5.76
C TRP A 25 -0.61 -6.48 -5.96
N SER A 26 -0.53 -5.72 -4.87
CA SER A 26 0.06 -4.38 -4.82
C SER A 26 0.73 -4.12 -3.47
N PHE A 27 1.77 -3.28 -3.47
CA PHE A 27 2.54 -2.82 -2.31
C PHE A 27 2.53 -1.30 -2.24
N ILE A 28 2.54 -0.80 -1.02
CA ILE A 28 2.89 0.59 -0.71
C ILE A 28 3.92 0.61 0.43
N ALA A 29 4.96 1.42 0.26
CA ALA A 29 5.92 1.71 1.32
C ALA A 29 6.03 3.22 1.52
N LEU A 30 6.06 3.65 2.78
CA LEU A 30 6.30 5.03 3.20
C LEU A 30 7.56 5.08 4.06
N SER A 31 8.56 5.81 3.59
CA SER A 31 9.85 5.99 4.26
C SER A 31 9.98 7.44 4.73
N LEU A 32 10.13 7.60 6.04
CA LEU A 32 10.20 8.91 6.69
C LEU A 32 11.67 9.34 6.78
N SER A 33 11.98 10.53 6.28
CA SER A 33 13.33 11.08 6.36
C SER A 33 13.71 11.39 7.82
N ASN A 34 14.99 11.26 8.14
CA ASN A 34 15.52 11.70 9.43
C ASN A 34 15.73 13.23 9.51
N ASP A 35 15.63 13.95 8.39
CA ASP A 35 15.75 15.41 8.30
C ASP A 35 14.65 15.98 7.40
N ARG A 36 13.44 16.07 7.95
CA ARG A 36 12.23 16.46 7.21
C ARG A 36 12.17 17.95 6.86
N ASP A 37 13.10 18.76 7.37
CA ASP A 37 13.24 20.16 7.01
C ASP A 37 13.99 20.34 5.68
N HIS A 38 14.82 19.36 5.30
CA HIS A 38 15.67 19.44 4.10
C HIS A 38 15.47 18.29 3.11
N CYS A 39 14.91 17.17 3.56
CA CYS A 39 14.71 15.97 2.77
C CYS A 39 13.24 15.56 2.73
N ALA A 40 12.80 15.07 1.57
CA ALA A 40 11.45 14.57 1.39
C ALA A 40 11.28 13.15 1.96
N ASP A 41 10.08 12.87 2.48
CA ASP A 41 9.61 11.50 2.71
C ASP A 41 9.38 10.80 1.34
N LEU A 42 9.55 9.48 1.28
CA LEU A 42 9.48 8.70 0.04
C LEU A 42 8.31 7.71 0.06
N PHE A 43 7.55 7.68 -1.03
CA PHE A 43 6.66 6.57 -1.36
C PHE A 43 7.30 5.65 -2.41
N ILE A 44 7.23 4.33 -2.17
CA ILE A 44 7.48 3.32 -3.20
C ILE A 44 6.21 2.48 -3.39
N GLU A 45 5.84 2.31 -4.65
CA GLU A 45 4.66 1.56 -5.07
C GLU A 45 5.07 0.43 -6.03
N ASP A 46 4.56 -0.77 -5.76
CA ASP A 46 4.74 -1.93 -6.65
C ASP A 46 3.42 -2.67 -6.86
N ALA A 47 3.28 -3.32 -8.00
CA ALA A 47 2.09 -4.11 -8.31
C ALA A 47 2.43 -5.19 -9.33
N GLY A 48 1.75 -6.33 -9.24
CA GLY A 48 2.04 -7.44 -10.13
C GLY A 48 1.00 -8.55 -10.14
N LEU A 49 1.35 -9.59 -10.87
CA LEU A 49 0.51 -10.75 -11.13
C LEU A 49 1.04 -11.97 -10.38
N TRP A 50 0.14 -12.86 -10.00
CA TRP A 50 0.45 -14.18 -9.44
C TRP A 50 0.03 -15.28 -10.41
N THR A 51 1.02 -15.96 -10.99
CA THR A 51 0.81 -16.92 -12.08
C THR A 51 1.12 -18.37 -11.69
N LYS A 52 1.49 -18.63 -10.44
CA LYS A 52 1.99 -19.96 -10.03
C LYS A 52 0.87 -20.95 -9.74
N ASN A 53 -0.12 -20.56 -8.93
CA ASN A 53 -1.24 -21.41 -8.52
C ASN A 53 -2.36 -20.55 -7.92
N ASP A 54 -3.46 -21.16 -7.50
CA ASP A 54 -4.59 -20.51 -6.83
C ASP A 54 -4.58 -20.67 -5.30
N ASN A 55 -3.42 -21.00 -4.71
CA ASN A 55 -3.28 -21.12 -3.27
C ASN A 55 -2.98 -19.73 -2.64
N PRO A 56 -3.87 -19.19 -1.80
CA PRO A 56 -3.65 -17.87 -1.19
C PRO A 56 -2.44 -17.83 -0.25
N GLU A 57 -2.09 -18.94 0.41
CA GLU A 57 -0.93 -18.96 1.32
C GLU A 57 0.41 -18.89 0.57
N ASP A 58 0.49 -19.46 -0.63
CA ASP A 58 1.70 -19.37 -1.45
C ASP A 58 1.91 -17.94 -1.96
N LEU A 59 0.83 -17.27 -2.37
CA LEU A 59 0.87 -15.85 -2.72
C LEU A 59 1.29 -15.00 -1.52
N LYS A 60 0.67 -15.20 -0.35
CA LYS A 60 1.04 -14.49 0.87
C LYS A 60 2.52 -14.68 1.22
N LYS A 61 3.03 -15.92 1.15
CA LYS A 61 4.44 -16.22 1.38
C LYS A 61 5.35 -15.50 0.38
N PHE A 62 4.99 -15.49 -0.90
CA PHE A 62 5.70 -14.70 -1.91
C PHE A 62 5.74 -13.21 -1.54
N LEU A 63 4.62 -12.62 -1.11
CA LEU A 63 4.55 -11.20 -0.73
C LEU A 63 5.42 -10.91 0.51
N GLU A 64 5.39 -11.78 1.52
CA GLU A 64 6.26 -11.64 2.69
C GLU A 64 7.75 -11.66 2.33
N ASP A 65 8.15 -12.51 1.37
CA ASP A 65 9.51 -12.54 0.86
C ASP A 65 9.83 -11.31 -0.04
N HIS A 66 8.90 -10.92 -0.92
CA HIS A 66 9.03 -9.79 -1.86
C HIS A 66 9.14 -8.44 -1.16
N ARG A 67 8.59 -8.32 0.06
CA ARG A 67 8.76 -7.15 0.94
C ARG A 67 10.22 -6.70 1.03
N LYS A 68 11.18 -7.64 1.04
CA LYS A 68 12.62 -7.33 1.08
C LYS A 68 13.09 -6.60 -0.18
N ALA A 69 12.59 -6.96 -1.36
CA ALA A 69 12.94 -6.30 -2.61
C ALA A 69 12.39 -4.87 -2.67
N VAL A 70 11.16 -4.65 -2.19
CA VAL A 70 10.58 -3.30 -2.08
C VAL A 70 11.40 -2.47 -1.10
N THR A 71 11.77 -2.99 0.07
CA THR A 71 12.63 -2.27 1.02
C THR A 71 14.03 -2.01 0.45
N TRP A 72 14.58 -2.91 -0.35
CA TRP A 72 15.86 -2.68 -1.02
C TRP A 72 15.79 -1.49 -1.98
N SER A 73 14.68 -1.34 -2.72
CA SER A 73 14.48 -0.20 -3.62
C SER A 73 14.45 1.14 -2.87
N VAL A 74 13.92 1.17 -1.64
CA VAL A 74 13.96 2.36 -0.77
C VAL A 74 15.40 2.74 -0.44
N VAL A 75 16.24 1.75 -0.08
CA VAL A 75 17.65 1.98 0.26
C VAL A 75 18.41 2.53 -0.93
N GLU A 76 18.20 1.97 -2.12
CA GLU A 76 18.83 2.44 -3.36
C GLU A 76 18.38 3.88 -3.70
N CYS A 77 17.08 4.19 -3.62
CA CYS A 77 16.59 5.55 -3.84
C CYS A 77 17.17 6.57 -2.83
N GLY A 78 17.30 6.17 -1.56
CA GLY A 78 17.93 6.98 -0.53
C GLY A 78 19.41 7.24 -0.83
N ARG A 79 20.15 6.22 -1.28
CA ARG A 79 21.56 6.36 -1.68
C ARG A 79 21.71 7.32 -2.85
N ASP A 80 20.87 7.18 -3.87
CA ASP A 80 20.93 8.00 -5.08
C ASP A 80 20.57 9.47 -4.83
N SER A 81 19.67 9.72 -3.86
CA SER A 81 19.24 11.08 -3.49
C SER A 81 19.98 11.64 -2.27
N HIS A 82 20.95 10.91 -1.72
CA HIS A 82 21.65 11.23 -0.47
C HIS A 82 20.73 11.49 0.75
N VAL A 83 19.63 10.75 0.84
CA VAL A 83 18.65 10.85 1.94
C VAL A 83 18.78 9.64 2.87
N VAL A 84 18.80 9.89 4.17
CA VAL A 84 18.70 8.85 5.20
C VAL A 84 17.26 8.81 5.71
N PHE A 85 16.65 7.63 5.65
CA PHE A 85 15.32 7.39 6.19
C PHE A 85 15.42 6.82 7.61
N GLU A 86 14.69 7.39 8.56
CA GLU A 86 14.66 6.91 9.95
C GLU A 86 13.86 5.61 10.05
N ARG A 87 12.71 5.54 9.39
CA ARG A 87 11.76 4.42 9.48
C ARG A 87 11.05 4.20 8.14
N THR A 88 10.71 2.96 7.85
CA THR A 88 9.90 2.58 6.68
C THR A 88 8.74 1.70 7.12
N TYR A 89 7.52 2.10 6.74
CA TYR A 89 6.30 1.30 6.88
C TYR A 89 5.95 0.70 5.53
N ILE A 90 5.63 -0.59 5.50
CA ILE A 90 5.32 -1.31 4.26
C ILE A 90 4.09 -2.20 4.45
N GLY A 91 3.19 -2.14 3.49
CA GLY A 91 1.99 -2.96 3.45
C GLY A 91 1.71 -3.45 2.03
N PHE A 92 0.89 -4.49 1.93
CA PHE A 92 0.44 -5.04 0.66
C PHE A 92 -1.03 -5.44 0.71
N ALA A 93 -1.65 -5.45 -0.46
CA ALA A 93 -3.00 -5.96 -0.69
C ALA A 93 -2.97 -6.93 -1.88
N TYR A 94 -3.77 -8.00 -1.81
CA TYR A 94 -3.80 -9.02 -2.85
C TYR A 94 -5.13 -9.77 -2.86
N VAL A 95 -5.41 -10.44 -3.97
CA VAL A 95 -6.54 -11.35 -4.11
C VAL A 95 -6.21 -12.47 -5.09
N ILE A 96 -6.68 -13.68 -4.80
CA ILE A 96 -6.79 -14.77 -5.76
C ILE A 96 -8.17 -14.66 -6.40
N MET A 97 -8.24 -14.38 -7.71
CA MET A 97 -9.49 -14.32 -8.46
C MET A 97 -10.14 -15.69 -8.53
N LYS A 98 -11.46 -15.80 -8.66
CA LYS A 98 -12.13 -17.06 -9.07
C LYS A 98 -12.05 -17.25 -10.58
N PRO A 99 -12.19 -18.49 -11.11
CA PRO A 99 -12.24 -18.71 -12.55
C PRO A 99 -13.36 -17.88 -13.20
N GLY A 100 -13.01 -17.11 -14.23
CA GLY A 100 -13.90 -16.20 -14.94
C GLY A 100 -13.95 -14.77 -14.39
N GLU A 101 -13.19 -14.45 -13.33
CA GLU A 101 -13.13 -13.09 -12.76
C GLU A 101 -11.94 -12.29 -13.28
N ILE A 102 -12.09 -10.96 -13.27
CA ILE A 102 -10.99 -10.00 -13.46
C ILE A 102 -10.62 -9.45 -12.10
N GLY A 103 -9.34 -9.51 -11.75
CA GLY A 103 -8.79 -8.88 -10.56
C GLY A 103 -8.08 -7.59 -10.91
N ASN A 104 -8.20 -6.58 -10.04
CA ASN A 104 -7.38 -5.38 -10.06
C ASN A 104 -6.81 -5.16 -8.65
N ALA A 105 -5.49 -5.00 -8.55
CA ALA A 105 -4.83 -4.57 -7.34
C ALA A 105 -4.28 -3.16 -7.54
N LEU A 106 -4.62 -2.24 -6.63
CA LEU A 106 -4.28 -0.83 -6.68
C LEU A 106 -3.55 -0.42 -5.40
N THR A 107 -2.44 0.27 -5.57
CA THR A 107 -1.81 1.09 -4.53
C THR A 107 -1.97 2.56 -4.90
N CYS A 108 -2.24 3.40 -3.90
CA CYS A 108 -2.38 4.83 -4.09
C CYS A 108 -2.07 5.58 -2.79
N ALA A 109 -1.29 6.66 -2.91
CA ALA A 109 -1.12 7.67 -1.86
C ALA A 109 -1.90 8.94 -2.24
N PRO A 110 -3.08 9.20 -1.65
CA PRO A 110 -3.87 10.39 -1.94
C PRO A 110 -3.31 11.62 -1.20
N TYR A 111 -3.32 12.76 -1.88
CA TYR A 111 -3.01 14.07 -1.30
C TYR A 111 -4.31 14.87 -1.27
N VAL A 112 -4.77 15.20 -0.07
CA VAL A 112 -6.11 15.77 0.15
C VAL A 112 -6.05 17.03 0.99
N THR A 113 -7.10 17.84 0.89
CA THR A 113 -7.42 18.87 1.88
C THR A 113 -8.50 18.33 2.82
N LEU A 114 -8.45 18.70 4.09
CA LEU A 114 -9.45 18.27 5.07
C LEU A 114 -10.70 19.14 5.00
N ALA A 115 -11.87 18.52 5.11
CA ALA A 115 -13.12 19.23 5.32
C ALA A 115 -13.08 19.95 6.67
N ARG A 116 -13.74 21.11 6.77
CA ARG A 116 -13.75 21.91 8.00
C ARG A 116 -14.21 21.11 9.22
N ASP A 117 -15.28 20.34 9.05
CA ASP A 117 -15.90 19.59 10.14
C ASP A 117 -15.06 18.37 10.55
N ALA A 118 -14.07 17.94 9.75
CA ALA A 118 -13.13 16.88 10.12
C ALA A 118 -12.00 17.37 11.04
N VAL A 119 -11.90 18.68 11.27
CA VAL A 119 -10.87 19.30 12.10
C VAL A 119 -11.47 19.60 13.49
N PRO A 120 -10.83 19.18 14.59
CA PRO A 120 -11.29 19.49 15.94
C PRO A 120 -11.48 20.99 16.15
N SER A 121 -12.34 21.35 17.10
CA SER A 121 -12.64 22.76 17.41
C SER A 121 -11.42 23.59 17.83
N GLU A 122 -10.37 22.93 18.35
CA GLU A 122 -9.08 23.56 18.66
C GLU A 122 -8.26 23.97 17.42
N GLY A 123 -8.72 23.59 16.22
CA GLY A 123 -8.12 23.95 14.94
C GLY A 123 -7.11 22.93 14.40
N PHE A 124 -6.68 23.13 13.15
CA PHE A 124 -5.85 22.18 12.39
C PHE A 124 -4.56 21.72 13.11
N PRO A 125 -3.80 22.59 13.82
CA PRO A 125 -2.59 22.15 14.51
C PRO A 125 -2.81 21.15 15.65
N SER A 126 -4.04 21.00 16.15
CA SER A 126 -4.37 20.02 17.20
C SER A 126 -4.23 18.57 16.72
N LEU A 127 -4.42 18.31 15.42
CA LEU A 127 -4.30 16.99 14.81
C LEU A 127 -2.92 16.35 15.02
N ASN A 128 -1.87 17.17 15.19
CA ASN A 128 -0.51 16.67 15.46
C ASN A 128 -0.31 16.17 16.91
N ARG A 129 -1.27 16.41 17.81
CA ARG A 129 -1.15 16.14 19.25
C ARG A 129 -2.17 15.13 19.78
N ILE A 130 -3.12 14.72 18.95
CA ILE A 130 -4.16 13.76 19.33
C ILE A 130 -3.91 12.42 18.63
N SER A 131 -4.29 11.35 19.30
CA SER A 131 -4.36 10.00 18.72
C SER A 131 -5.60 9.85 17.84
N LEU A 132 -5.62 8.80 17.01
CA LEU A 132 -6.79 8.44 16.22
C LEU A 132 -8.03 8.21 17.10
N SER A 133 -7.87 7.54 18.25
CA SER A 133 -8.98 7.27 19.18
C SER A 133 -9.57 8.56 19.77
N GLN A 134 -8.71 9.50 20.17
CA GLN A 134 -9.18 10.81 20.65
C GLN A 134 -9.91 11.59 19.56
N TRP A 135 -9.41 11.55 18.32
CA TRP A 135 -10.10 12.18 17.20
C TRP A 135 -11.47 11.53 16.94
N LEU A 136 -11.58 10.20 17.02
CA LEU A 136 -12.86 9.50 16.87
C LEU A 136 -13.86 9.91 17.96
N ASP A 137 -13.40 9.99 19.22
CA ASP A 137 -14.23 10.41 20.36
C ASP A 137 -14.73 11.84 20.17
N ASP A 138 -13.85 12.79 19.80
CA ASP A 138 -14.20 14.19 19.54
C ASP A 138 -15.22 14.34 18.39
N MET A 139 -15.10 13.47 17.39
CA MET A 139 -15.97 13.43 16.22
C MET A 139 -17.26 12.61 16.43
N ASN A 140 -17.39 11.93 17.57
CA ASN A 140 -18.45 10.97 17.87
C ASN A 140 -18.59 9.88 16.79
N PHE A 141 -17.46 9.27 16.42
CA PHE A 141 -17.36 8.19 15.45
C PHE A 141 -16.98 6.87 16.10
N ASP A 142 -17.57 5.78 15.63
CA ASP A 142 -17.13 4.44 15.96
C ASP A 142 -15.84 4.08 15.20
N SER A 143 -14.95 3.33 15.83
CA SER A 143 -13.78 2.80 15.14
C SER A 143 -14.20 1.72 14.13
N LEU A 144 -13.73 1.85 12.89
CA LEU A 144 -13.89 0.83 11.84
C LEU A 144 -12.76 -0.21 11.84
N VAL A 145 -11.74 0.02 12.66
CA VAL A 145 -10.59 -0.87 12.85
C VAL A 145 -10.53 -1.30 14.32
N ASN A 146 -10.26 -2.58 14.56
CA ASN A 146 -10.12 -3.10 15.92
C ASN A 146 -8.76 -2.73 16.54
#